data_AF-A0A6G6ANG8-F1
#
_entry.id   AF-A0A6G6ANG8-F1
#
_cell.length_a   1.000
_cell.length_b   1.000
_cell.length_c   1.000
_cell.angle_alpha   90.00
_cell.angle_beta   90.00
_cell.angle_gamma   90.00
#
_symmetry.space_group_name_H-M   'P 1'
#
loop_
_entity.id
_entity.type
_entity.pdbx_description
1 polymer ?
#
loop_
_entity_poly.entity_id
_entity_poly.type
_entity_poly.pdbx_seq_one_letter_code
_entity_poly.pdbx_strand_id
1 'polypeptide(L)'
;MYLKTASKLNSELKEMKIERPKTPRKLPNVLSKEEIIKIVSVLKNLKHRTVISLIYSAGLRISEAVKMEIRDIDFNRKIINIKDAKGKKDRQTALSLKIEKLLLEYMAFYKPSKYIFEGAGGEKYSERSIQQVFTRAVIKGIFLLNKK
;
A
#
# COMPACT_ATOMS: atom_id res chain seq x y z
N MET A 1 -48.93 24.24 -30.01
CA MET A 1 -47.64 24.67 -30.60
C MET A 1 -46.46 24.57 -29.63
N TYR A 2 -46.65 24.69 -28.30
CA TYR A 2 -45.56 24.70 -27.30
C TYR A 2 -45.01 23.34 -26.85
N LEU A 3 -45.74 22.23 -27.04
CA LEU A 3 -45.33 20.91 -26.51
C LEU A 3 -44.32 20.15 -27.40
N LYS A 4 -44.14 20.57 -28.67
CA LYS A 4 -43.15 19.95 -29.57
C LYS A 4 -41.73 20.50 -29.39
N THR A 5 -41.58 21.62 -28.69
CA THR A 5 -40.27 22.28 -28.50
C THR A 5 -39.48 21.64 -27.35
N ALA A 6 -40.16 21.18 -26.29
CA ALA A 6 -39.50 20.58 -25.13
C ALA A 6 -38.88 19.20 -25.42
N SER A 7 -39.49 18.39 -26.29
CA SER A 7 -38.90 17.10 -26.68
C SER A 7 -37.67 17.28 -27.56
N LYS A 8 -37.65 18.33 -28.39
CA LYS A 8 -36.52 18.67 -29.26
C LYS A 8 -35.31 19.20 -28.46
N LEU A 9 -35.56 19.97 -27.39
CA LEU A 9 -34.53 20.46 -26.49
C LEU A 9 -33.82 19.31 -25.74
N ASN A 10 -34.57 18.28 -25.34
CA ASN A 10 -34.03 17.09 -24.68
C ASN A 10 -33.22 16.19 -25.63
N SER A 11 -33.52 16.18 -26.94
CA SER A 11 -32.68 15.48 -27.93
C SER A 11 -31.39 16.22 -28.23
N GLU A 12 -31.42 17.56 -28.30
CA GLU A 12 -30.22 18.38 -28.56
C GLU A 12 -29.24 18.37 -27.37
N LEU A 13 -29.74 18.35 -26.13
CA LEU A 13 -28.91 18.18 -24.93
C LEU A 13 -28.23 16.79 -24.85
N LYS A 14 -28.76 15.80 -25.56
CA LYS A 14 -28.22 14.43 -25.60
C LYS A 14 -27.02 14.29 -26.56
N GLU A 15 -26.88 15.21 -27.51
CA GLU A 15 -25.76 15.28 -28.46
C GLU A 15 -24.60 16.15 -27.96
N MET A 16 -24.84 17.07 -27.03
CA MET A 16 -23.76 17.69 -26.28
C MET A 16 -23.15 16.64 -25.34
N LYS A 17 -22.03 16.04 -25.76
CA LYS A 17 -21.09 15.31 -24.89
C LYS A 17 -20.54 16.25 -23.83
N ILE A 18 -21.36 16.61 -22.85
CA ILE A 18 -20.90 17.27 -21.64
C ILE A 18 -20.12 16.21 -20.88
N GLU A 19 -18.80 16.21 -21.08
CA GLU A 19 -17.90 15.44 -20.24
C GLU A 19 -18.17 15.85 -18.79
N ARG A 20 -18.67 14.90 -17.99
CA ARG A 20 -18.87 15.14 -16.56
C ARG A 20 -17.54 15.65 -15.99
N PRO A 21 -17.53 16.78 -15.26
CA PRO A 21 -16.31 17.23 -14.62
C PRO A 21 -15.81 16.10 -13.73
N LYS A 22 -14.55 15.70 -13.93
CA LYS A 22 -13.90 14.67 -13.11
C LYS A 22 -14.10 15.07 -11.65
N THR A 23 -14.74 14.19 -10.88
CA THR A 23 -14.93 14.39 -9.44
C THR A 23 -13.61 14.86 -8.85
N PRO A 24 -13.56 16.01 -8.14
CA PRO A 24 -12.32 16.50 -7.57
C PRO A 24 -11.76 15.40 -6.68
N ARG A 25 -10.57 14.90 -7.06
CA ARG A 25 -9.84 13.93 -6.24
C ARG A 25 -9.46 14.69 -4.97
N LYS A 26 -10.22 14.50 -3.89
CA LYS A 26 -9.82 14.97 -2.56
C LYS A 26 -8.38 14.51 -2.34
N LEU A 27 -7.54 15.41 -1.84
CA LEU A 27 -6.19 15.07 -1.41
C LEU A 27 -6.29 13.78 -0.58
N PRO A 28 -5.47 12.74 -0.87
CA PRO A 28 -5.54 11.51 -0.10
C PRO A 28 -5.34 11.88 1.38
N ASN A 29 -6.29 11.51 2.23
CA ASN A 29 -6.12 11.65 3.69
C ASN A 29 -4.80 10.95 4.04
N VAL A 30 -3.82 11.73 4.48
CA VAL A 30 -2.59 11.18 5.03
C VAL A 30 -3.00 10.41 6.27
N LEU A 31 -2.70 9.11 6.29
CA LEU A 31 -3.07 8.27 7.42
C LEU A 31 -2.34 8.77 8.68
N SER A 32 -3.10 9.03 9.75
CA SER A 32 -2.54 9.36 11.06
C SER A 32 -1.78 8.17 11.64
N LYS A 33 -0.95 8.44 12.64
CA LYS A 33 -0.22 7.39 13.36
C LYS A 33 -1.19 6.41 14.04
N GLU A 34 -2.28 6.91 14.62
CA GLU A 34 -3.30 6.06 15.26
C GLU A 34 -4.02 5.19 14.23
N GLU A 35 -4.33 5.74 13.05
CA GLU A 35 -4.96 5.01 11.95
C GLU A 35 -4.08 3.84 11.49
N ILE A 36 -2.78 4.07 11.30
CA ILE A 36 -1.83 3.02 10.92
C ILE A 36 -1.74 1.93 11.98
N ILE A 37 -1.68 2.29 13.26
CA ILE A 37 -1.64 1.30 14.35
C ILE A 37 -2.89 0.40 14.30
N LYS A 38 -4.08 0.96 14.06
CA LYS A 38 -5.33 0.19 13.93
C LYS A 38 -5.37 -0.68 12.67
N ILE A 39 -4.88 -0.17 11.55
CA ILE A 39 -4.77 -0.93 10.29
C ILE A 39 -3.84 -2.13 10.49
N VAL A 40 -2.70 -1.92 11.14
CA VAL A 40 -1.73 -2.97 11.42
C VAL A 40 -2.29 -3.97 12.45
N SER A 41 -3.08 -3.53 13.43
CA SER A 41 -3.65 -4.41 14.46
C SER A 41 -4.73 -5.36 13.94
N VAL A 42 -5.43 -5.01 12.84
CA VAL A 42 -6.44 -5.91 12.24
C VAL A 42 -5.81 -7.03 11.38
N LEU A 43 -4.53 -6.90 11.04
CA LEU A 43 -3.78 -7.90 10.26
C LEU A 43 -3.33 -9.05 11.16
N LYS A 44 -4.00 -10.20 11.01
CA LYS A 44 -3.64 -11.42 11.74
C LYS A 44 -2.38 -12.11 11.20
N ASN A 45 -2.11 -11.95 9.90
CA ASN A 45 -0.97 -12.60 9.25
C ASN A 45 0.33 -11.81 9.51
N LEU A 46 1.32 -12.48 10.10
CA LEU A 46 2.63 -11.90 10.42
C LEU A 46 3.33 -11.33 9.18
N LYS A 47 3.25 -12.02 8.03
CA LYS A 47 3.81 -11.55 6.76
C LYS A 47 3.22 -10.21 6.36
N HIS A 48 1.89 -10.10 6.33
CA HIS A 48 1.19 -8.88 5.93
C HIS A 48 1.46 -7.72 6.89
N ARG A 49 1.48 -8.01 8.20
CA ARG A 49 1.80 -7.05 9.25
C ARG A 49 3.21 -6.47 9.05
N THR A 50 4.18 -7.34 8.77
CA THR A 50 5.59 -6.99 8.56
C THR A 50 5.77 -6.14 7.30
N VAL A 51 5.20 -6.56 6.17
CA VAL A 51 5.25 -5.81 4.90
C VAL A 51 4.73 -4.39 5.07
N ILE A 52 3.51 -4.25 5.61
CA ILE A 52 2.85 -2.93 5.72
C ILE A 52 3.60 -2.03 6.72
N SER A 53 4.08 -2.59 7.83
CA SER A 53 4.86 -1.84 8.81
C SER A 53 6.21 -1.37 8.23
N LEU A 54 6.88 -2.23 7.45
CA LEU A 54 8.13 -1.89 6.77
C LEU A 54 7.91 -0.78 5.73
N ILE A 55 6.89 -0.90 4.89
CA ILE A 55 6.52 0.10 3.89
C ILE A 55 6.31 1.46 4.53
N TYR A 56 5.52 1.51 5.61
CA TYR A 56 5.20 2.76 6.30
C TYR A 56 6.42 3.38 6.99
N SER A 57 7.19 2.56 7.72
CA SER A 57 8.33 3.05 8.52
C SER A 57 9.53 3.48 7.67
N ALA A 58 9.85 2.71 6.63
CA ALA A 58 11.02 2.93 5.78
C ALA A 58 10.69 3.74 4.52
N GLY A 59 9.42 4.09 4.30
CA GLY A 59 8.96 4.87 3.16
C GLY A 59 9.17 4.17 1.82
N LEU A 60 8.94 2.85 1.80
CA LEU A 60 9.13 2.01 0.60
C LEU A 60 7.91 2.06 -0.29
N ARG A 61 8.11 1.91 -1.60
CA ARG A 61 7.01 1.52 -2.50
C ARG A 61 6.72 0.03 -2.33
N ILE A 62 5.48 -0.40 -2.60
CA ILE A 62 5.12 -1.82 -2.54
C ILE A 62 6.04 -2.66 -3.44
N SER A 63 6.32 -2.16 -4.65
CA SER A 63 7.21 -2.80 -5.61
C SER A 63 8.66 -2.91 -5.12
N GLU A 64 9.14 -1.94 -4.34
CA GLU A 64 10.46 -1.97 -3.70
C GLU A 64 10.46 -3.03 -2.59
N ALA A 65 9.43 -3.06 -1.74
CA ALA A 65 9.32 -4.00 -0.64
C ALA A 65 9.26 -5.47 -1.08
N VAL A 66 8.54 -5.80 -2.17
CA VAL A 66 8.45 -7.19 -2.65
C VAL A 66 9.70 -7.67 -3.39
N LYS A 67 10.51 -6.75 -3.93
CA LYS A 67 11.76 -7.08 -4.62
C LYS A 67 12.95 -7.16 -3.67
N MET A 68 12.80 -6.66 -2.44
CA MET A 68 13.85 -6.61 -1.43
C MET A 68 14.37 -8.01 -1.08
N GLU A 69 15.68 -8.17 -1.16
CA GLU A 69 16.36 -9.39 -0.75
C GLU A 69 16.86 -9.28 0.68
N ILE A 70 17.11 -10.42 1.32
CA ILE A 70 17.62 -10.45 2.71
C ILE A 70 18.95 -9.69 2.81
N ARG A 71 19.77 -9.75 1.76
CA ARG A 71 21.08 -9.09 1.66
C ARG A 71 20.99 -7.57 1.60
N ASP A 72 19.83 -7.02 1.30
CA ASP A 72 19.62 -5.58 1.20
C ASP A 72 19.45 -4.92 2.57
N ILE A 73 19.24 -5.71 3.64
CA ILE A 73 19.13 -5.22 5.01
C ILE A 73 20.43 -5.44 5.77
N ASP A 74 21.00 -4.33 6.24
CA ASP A 74 22.12 -4.33 7.18
C ASP A 74 21.58 -4.12 8.61
N PHE A 75 21.44 -5.23 9.35
CA PHE A 75 20.99 -5.22 10.74
C PHE A 75 22.01 -4.61 11.70
N ASN A 76 23.30 -4.59 11.36
CA ASN A 76 24.34 -3.98 12.21
C ASN A 76 24.27 -2.46 12.11
N ARG A 77 24.20 -1.94 10.89
CA ARG A 77 24.15 -0.50 10.61
C ARG A 77 22.75 0.09 10.68
N LYS A 78 21.71 -0.73 10.83
CA LYS A 78 20.29 -0.34 10.81
C LYS A 78 19.92 0.39 9.53
N ILE A 79 20.34 -0.14 8.38
CA ILE A 79 20.11 0.46 7.06
C ILE A 79 19.45 -0.55 6.14
N ILE A 80 18.51 -0.06 5.33
CA ILE A 80 17.92 -0.80 4.22
C ILE A 80 18.40 -0.17 2.92
N ASN A 81 19.03 -0.97 2.07
CA ASN A 81 19.43 -0.59 0.72
C ASN A 81 18.27 -0.83 -0.24
N ILE A 82 17.83 0.22 -0.94
CA ILE A 82 16.74 0.14 -1.90
C ILE A 82 17.36 0.23 -3.29
N LYS A 83 17.31 -0.89 -4.01
CA LYS A 83 17.77 -1.00 -5.40
C LYS A 83 16.69 -0.55 -6.38
N ASP A 84 17.12 -0.10 -7.56
CA ASP A 84 16.23 0.27 -8.68
C ASP A 84 15.20 1.36 -8.33
N ALA A 85 15.58 2.33 -7.48
CA ALA A 85 14.69 3.47 -7.25
C ALA A 85 14.59 4.36 -8.51
N LYS A 86 13.59 5.25 -8.52
CA LYS A 86 13.26 6.12 -9.68
C LYS A 86 14.53 6.73 -10.30
N GLY A 87 14.75 6.48 -11.60
CA GLY A 87 15.94 6.94 -12.31
C GLY A 87 17.14 6.00 -12.24
N LYS A 88 16.96 4.73 -11.82
CA LYS A 88 18.02 3.72 -11.63
C LYS A 88 19.09 4.15 -10.62
N LYS A 89 18.70 4.92 -9.60
CA LYS A 89 19.59 5.31 -8.52
C LYS A 89 19.22 4.54 -7.27
N ASP A 90 20.22 3.95 -6.63
CA ASP A 90 20.03 3.31 -5.34
C ASP A 90 19.89 4.36 -4.24
N ARG A 91 19.13 4.05 -3.20
CA ARG A 91 19.03 4.90 -2.00
C ARG A 91 19.06 4.05 -0.74
N GLN A 92 19.39 4.69 0.38
CA GLN A 92 19.34 4.07 1.69
C GLN A 92 18.21 4.67 2.53
N THR A 93 17.62 3.86 3.39
CA THR A 93 16.65 4.30 4.41
C THR A 93 16.97 3.65 5.74
N ALA A 94 16.59 4.31 6.83
CA ALA A 94 16.87 3.84 8.18
C ALA A 94 15.92 2.69 8.57
N LEU A 95 16.47 1.68 9.23
CA LEU A 95 15.71 0.59 9.85
C LEU A 95 15.38 0.95 11.31
N SER A 96 14.10 1.16 11.60
CA SER A 96 13.67 1.38 12.99
C SER A 96 13.80 0.11 13.83
N LEU A 97 14.22 0.24 15.10
CA LEU A 97 14.33 -0.87 16.06
C LEU A 97 13.03 -1.69 16.20
N LYS A 98 11.86 -1.05 16.09
CA LYS A 98 10.57 -1.75 16.15
C LYS A 98 10.37 -2.70 14.96
N ILE A 99 10.83 -2.27 13.79
CA ILE A 99 10.67 -2.98 12.52
C ILE A 99 11.71 -4.07 12.40
N GLU A 100 12.92 -3.82 12.88
CA GLU A 100 13.94 -4.86 13.03
C GLU A 100 13.41 -6.05 13.85
N LYS A 101 12.86 -5.81 15.04
CA LYS A 101 12.28 -6.88 15.87
C LYS A 101 11.22 -7.68 15.12
N LEU A 102 10.32 -6.98 14.42
CA LEU A 102 9.26 -7.60 13.64
C LEU A 102 9.80 -8.40 12.43
N LEU A 103 10.85 -7.90 11.78
CA LEU A 103 11.54 -8.60 10.69
C LEU A 103 12.23 -9.86 11.19
N LEU A 104 12.91 -9.81 12.34
CA LEU A 104 13.56 -10.98 12.94
C LEU A 104 12.55 -12.05 13.34
N GLU A 105 11.43 -11.66 13.95
CA GLU A 105 10.29 -12.57 14.25
C GLU A 105 9.76 -13.23 12.97
N TYR A 106 9.56 -12.42 11.92
CA TYR A 106 9.11 -12.90 10.61
C TYR A 106 10.12 -13.87 9.97
N MET A 107 11.41 -13.55 9.99
CA MET A 107 12.46 -14.40 9.41
C MET A 107 12.61 -15.71 10.16
N ALA A 108 12.44 -15.72 11.48
CA ALA A 108 12.46 -16.95 12.28
C ALA A 108 11.27 -17.87 11.94
N PHE A 109 10.09 -17.31 11.69
CA PHE A 109 8.88 -18.07 11.39
C PHE A 109 8.82 -18.58 9.95
N TYR A 110 9.06 -17.71 8.96
CA TYR A 110 8.92 -18.04 7.54
C TYR A 110 10.21 -18.55 6.89
N LYS A 111 11.38 -18.29 7.48
CA LYS A 111 12.70 -18.69 6.96
C LYS A 111 12.86 -18.42 5.46
N PRO A 112 12.70 -17.16 5.02
CA PRO A 112 12.90 -16.80 3.61
C PRO A 112 14.34 -17.11 3.18
N SER A 113 14.50 -17.42 1.89
CA SER A 113 15.79 -17.83 1.31
C SER A 113 16.41 -16.77 0.40
N LYS A 114 15.58 -16.06 -0.40
CA LYS A 114 16.03 -15.06 -1.37
C LYS A 114 15.42 -13.70 -1.09
N TYR A 115 14.10 -13.60 -1.25
CA TYR A 115 13.37 -12.36 -1.00
C TYR A 115 12.94 -12.30 0.45
N ILE A 116 12.87 -11.11 1.04
CA ILE A 116 12.33 -10.99 2.40
C ILE A 116 10.89 -11.48 2.41
N PHE A 117 10.08 -11.08 1.43
CA PHE A 117 8.70 -11.52 1.30
C PHE A 117 8.53 -12.46 0.12
N GLU A 118 8.51 -13.75 0.41
CA GLU A 118 8.31 -14.81 -0.60
C GLU A 118 6.82 -15.18 -0.75
N GLY A 119 6.41 -15.40 -1.99
CA GLY A 119 5.16 -16.02 -2.40
C GLY A 119 5.23 -17.55 -2.34
N ALA A 120 4.28 -18.22 -3.00
CA ALA A 120 4.34 -19.67 -3.15
C ALA A 120 5.56 -20.04 -4.03
N GLY A 121 6.31 -21.07 -3.63
CA GLY A 121 7.45 -21.57 -4.40
C GLY A 121 8.72 -20.70 -4.38
N GLY A 122 8.88 -19.78 -3.42
CA GLY A 122 10.11 -18.97 -3.29
C GLY A 122 10.21 -17.76 -4.22
N GLU A 123 9.18 -17.53 -5.03
CA GLU A 123 9.06 -16.33 -5.89
C GLU A 123 8.75 -15.07 -5.07
N LYS A 124 8.88 -13.89 -5.70
CA LYS A 124 8.50 -12.62 -5.06
C LYS A 124 7.02 -12.62 -4.67
N TYR A 125 6.69 -12.08 -3.50
CA TYR A 125 5.29 -11.93 -3.11
C TYR A 125 4.55 -10.97 -4.07
N SER A 126 3.27 -11.27 -4.34
CA SER A 126 2.49 -10.46 -5.29
C SER A 126 2.17 -9.07 -4.74
N GLU A 127 2.53 -8.04 -5.51
CA GLU A 127 2.17 -6.65 -5.22
C GLU A 127 0.65 -6.47 -5.09
N ARG A 128 -0.11 -7.10 -6.00
CA ARG A 128 -1.58 -7.02 -6.01
C ARG A 128 -2.19 -7.61 -4.74
N SER A 129 -1.62 -8.71 -4.24
CA SER A 129 -2.08 -9.31 -2.98
C SER A 129 -1.84 -8.37 -1.79
N ILE A 130 -0.68 -7.72 -1.71
CA ILE A 130 -0.40 -6.74 -0.65
C ILE A 130 -1.37 -5.56 -0.75
N GLN A 131 -1.60 -5.03 -1.95
CA GLN A 131 -2.55 -3.93 -2.16
C GLN A 131 -3.97 -4.32 -1.70
N GLN A 132 -4.46 -5.50 -2.08
CA GLN A 132 -5.78 -5.98 -1.67
C GLN A 132 -5.88 -6.16 -0.15
N VAL A 133 -4.85 -6.74 0.47
CA VAL A 133 -4.79 -6.91 1.92
C VAL A 133 -4.79 -5.57 2.63
N PHE A 134 -3.99 -4.62 2.16
CA PHE A 134 -3.94 -3.26 2.71
C PHE A 134 -5.30 -2.56 2.57
N THR A 135 -5.92 -2.57 1.39
CA THR A 135 -7.25 -1.96 1.19
C THR A 135 -8.30 -2.57 2.11
N ARG A 136 -8.32 -3.90 2.28
CA ARG A 136 -9.23 -4.58 3.22
C ARG A 136 -8.95 -4.18 4.68
N ALA A 137 -7.67 -4.07 5.05
CA ALA A 137 -7.27 -3.66 6.39
C ALA A 137 -7.63 -2.19 6.68
N VAL A 138 -7.50 -1.31 5.68
CA VAL A 138 -7.95 0.10 5.76
C VAL A 138 -9.45 0.18 5.99
N ILE A 139 -10.26 -0.52 5.17
CA ILE A 139 -11.73 -0.54 5.34
C ILE A 139 -12.09 -1.00 6.74
N LYS A 140 -11.48 -2.10 7.21
CA LYS A 140 -11.76 -2.67 8.53
C LYS A 140 -11.27 -1.77 9.68
N GLY A 141 -10.09 -1.18 9.55
CA GLY A 141 -9.48 -0.30 10.56
C GLY A 141 -10.21 1.03 10.70
N ILE A 142 -10.61 1.64 9.59
CA ILE A 142 -11.39 2.89 9.57
C ILE A 142 -12.82 2.64 10.03
N PHE A 143 -13.43 1.52 9.67
CA PHE A 143 -14.74 1.14 10.22
C PHE A 143 -14.71 1.04 11.75
N LEU A 144 -13.61 0.56 12.35
CA LEU A 144 -13.42 0.53 13.81
C LEU A 144 -13.16 1.91 14.43
N LEU A 145 -12.79 2.93 13.65
CA LEU A 145 -12.64 4.31 14.12
C LEU A 145 -13.98 5.03 14.24
N ASN A 146 -14.87 4.82 13.27
CA ASN A 146 -16.17 5.49 13.19
C ASN A 146 -17.26 4.85 14.08
N LYS A 147 -16.91 3.80 14.84
CA LYS A 147 -17.83 3.08 15.73
C LYS A 147 -17.72 3.49 17.21
N LYS A 148 -16.97 4.56 17.49
CA LYS A 148 -16.95 5.27 18.77
C LYS A 148 -17.79 6.52 18.66
#